data_AF-A0A3M7PL60-F1
#
_entry.id   AF-A0A3M7PL60-F1
#
_cell.length_a   1.000
_cell.length_b   1.000
_cell.length_c   1.000
_cell.angle_alpha   90.00
_cell.angle_beta   90.00
_cell.angle_gamma   90.00
#
_symmetry.space_group_name_H-M   'P 1'
#
loop_
_entity.id
_entity.type
_entity.pdbx_description
1 polymer ?
#
loop_
_entity_poly.entity_id
_entity_poly.type
_entity_poly.pdbx_seq_one_letter_code
_entity_poly.pdbx_strand_id
1 'polypeptide(L)'
;YANVLLTSTLLIMGDFNVDFNKEKEKSKLDKLIDMNLKPLFKNRATFEKGSQLDWAFVRLSPNDADGQQVQLKAKVLDTWFSDHSAIF
;
A
#
# COMPACT_ATOMS: atom_id res chain seq x y z
N TYR A 1 7.57 -30.38 -8.60
CA TYR A 1 7.17 -29.23 -7.77
C TYR A 1 7.48 -27.97 -8.56
N ALA A 2 6.48 -27.39 -9.21
CA ALA A 2 6.66 -26.14 -9.93
C ALA A 2 6.90 -25.03 -8.90
N ASN A 3 8.04 -24.35 -9.03
CA ASN A 3 8.28 -23.09 -8.35
C ASN A 3 7.15 -22.12 -8.74
N VAL A 4 6.17 -21.95 -7.85
CA VAL A 4 5.19 -20.84 -7.89
C VAL A 4 5.92 -19.55 -7.45
N LEU A 5 7.10 -19.32 -8.03
CA LEU A 5 7.92 -18.15 -7.79
C LEU A 5 7.39 -17.03 -8.71
N LEU A 6 6.70 -16.08 -8.09
CA LEU A 6 6.74 -14.66 -8.49
C LEU A 6 6.18 -14.31 -9.88
N THR A 7 5.06 -14.87 -10.36
CA THR A 7 4.47 -14.41 -11.64
C THR A 7 3.25 -13.52 -11.52
N SER A 8 2.69 -13.33 -10.32
CA SER A 8 1.43 -12.60 -10.14
C SER A 8 1.61 -11.25 -9.44
N THR A 9 1.01 -10.23 -10.03
CA THR A 9 0.81 -8.93 -9.37
C THR A 9 -0.14 -9.08 -8.19
N LEU A 10 0.25 -8.59 -7.02
CA LEU A 10 -0.51 -8.63 -5.77
C LEU A 10 -0.83 -7.21 -5.32
N LEU A 11 -2.11 -6.93 -5.06
CA LEU A 11 -2.58 -5.70 -4.46
C LEU A 11 -3.22 -6.03 -3.10
N ILE A 12 -2.75 -5.37 -2.04
CA ILE A 12 -3.34 -5.44 -0.70
C ILE A 12 -3.82 -4.04 -0.36
N MET A 13 -5.11 -3.88 -0.07
CA MET A 13 -5.70 -2.60 0.30
C MET A 13 -6.73 -2.74 1.42
N GLY A 14 -6.82 -1.73 2.28
CA GLY A 14 -7.81 -1.67 3.35
C GLY A 14 -7.31 -0.90 4.56
N ASP A 15 -8.06 -1.00 5.66
CA ASP A 15 -7.69 -0.47 6.97
C ASP A 15 -6.73 -1.42 7.70
N PHE A 16 -5.50 -0.97 7.93
CA PHE A 16 -4.48 -1.71 8.67
C PHE A 16 -4.48 -1.33 10.16
N ASN A 17 -5.22 -0.29 10.56
CA ASN A 17 -5.24 0.29 11.89
C ASN A 17 -3.84 0.63 12.45
N VAL A 18 -2.87 0.84 11.55
CA VAL A 18 -1.47 1.14 11.85
C VAL A 18 -1.01 2.28 10.95
N ASP A 19 -0.40 3.30 11.56
CA ASP A 19 0.20 4.41 10.83
C ASP A 19 1.69 4.17 10.61
N PHE A 20 2.03 3.59 9.46
CA PHE A 20 3.41 3.29 9.07
C PHE A 20 4.27 4.54 8.82
N ASN A 21 3.70 5.75 8.79
CA ASN A 21 4.51 6.98 8.72
C ASN A 21 5.15 7.32 10.09
N LYS A 22 4.65 6.75 11.20
CA LYS A 22 5.20 6.97 12.54
C LYS A 22 6.52 6.21 12.71
N GLU A 23 7.53 6.86 13.29
CA GLU A 23 8.87 6.30 13.47
C GLU A 23 8.87 4.93 14.15
N LYS A 24 8.04 4.77 15.19
CA LYS A 24 7.87 3.50 15.92
C LYS A 24 7.38 2.33 15.05
N GLU A 25 6.68 2.62 13.95
CA GLU A 25 6.11 1.62 13.03
C GLU A 25 6.99 1.38 11.79
N LYS A 26 8.07 2.15 11.63
CA LYS A 26 8.97 2.08 10.46
C LYS A 26 9.52 0.67 10.22
N SER A 27 9.88 -0.04 11.28
CA SER A 27 10.38 -1.43 11.18
C SER A 27 9.36 -2.40 10.57
N LYS A 28 8.05 -2.16 10.73
CA LYS A 28 7.01 -2.98 10.10
C LYS A 28 6.87 -2.64 8.62
N LEU A 29 7.00 -1.35 8.27
CA LEU A 29 7.02 -0.91 6.88
C LEU A 29 8.22 -1.48 6.12
N ASP A 30 9.40 -1.45 6.74
CA ASP A 30 10.63 -1.99 6.16
C ASP A 30 10.47 -3.49 5.85
N LYS A 31 9.86 -4.27 6.76
CA LYS A 31 9.53 -5.69 6.51
C LYS A 31 8.59 -5.91 5.32
N LEU A 32 7.61 -5.03 5.11
CA LEU A 32 6.73 -5.10 3.93
C LEU A 32 7.53 -4.83 2.65
N ILE A 33 8.42 -3.84 2.68
CA ILE A 33 9.31 -3.50 1.55
C ILE A 33 10.26 -4.66 1.25
N ASP A 34 10.82 -5.33 2.25
CA ASP A 34 11.67 -6.51 2.10
C ASP A 34 10.94 -7.69 1.43
N MET A 35 9.62 -7.78 1.62
CA MET A 35 8.74 -8.72 0.92
C MET A 35 8.32 -8.25 -0.48
N ASN A 36 8.94 -7.17 -0.98
CA ASN A 36 8.65 -6.50 -2.25
C ASN A 36 7.22 -5.92 -2.33
N LEU A 37 6.61 -5.58 -1.19
CA LEU A 37 5.34 -4.84 -1.12
C LEU A 37 5.64 -3.35 -1.01
N LYS A 38 5.39 -2.61 -2.08
CA LYS A 38 5.59 -1.17 -2.16
C LYS A 38 4.29 -0.44 -1.87
N PRO A 39 4.26 0.52 -0.94
CA PRO A 39 3.07 1.34 -0.72
C PRO A 39 2.82 2.23 -1.94
N LEU A 40 1.55 2.35 -2.34
CA LEU A 40 1.11 3.20 -3.46
C LEU A 40 1.04 4.68 -3.09
N PHE A 41 1.00 5.00 -1.79
CA PHE A 41 1.00 6.36 -1.26
C PHE A 41 1.53 6.38 0.19
N LYS A 42 1.98 7.53 0.66
CA LYS A 42 2.46 7.78 2.03
C LYS A 42 2.12 9.20 2.46
N ASN A 43 2.21 9.48 3.76
CA ASN A 43 2.00 10.81 4.35
C ASN A 43 0.66 11.46 3.95
N ARG A 44 -0.41 10.66 3.86
CA ARG A 44 -1.76 11.15 3.56
C ARG A 44 -2.71 10.62 4.62
N ALA A 45 -3.26 11.51 5.43
CA ALA A 45 -4.26 11.13 6.43
C ALA A 45 -5.46 10.48 5.74
N THR A 46 -5.93 9.38 6.31
CA THR A 46 -7.14 8.68 5.87
C THR A 46 -8.16 8.57 7.01
N PHE A 47 -7.79 8.95 8.23
CA PHE A 47 -8.64 8.91 9.40
C PHE A 47 -8.74 10.30 10.05
N GLU A 48 -9.92 10.66 10.57
CA GLU A 48 -10.29 11.99 11.13
C GLU A 48 -9.25 12.65 12.05
N LYS A 49 -8.37 11.87 12.68
CA LYS A 49 -7.31 12.36 13.60
C LYS A 49 -5.97 12.66 12.92
N GLY A 50 -5.94 12.76 11.59
CA GLY A 50 -4.73 13.04 10.82
C GLY A 50 -3.78 11.85 10.68
N SER A 51 -4.19 10.65 11.12
CA SER A 51 -3.41 9.42 10.94
C SER A 51 -3.73 8.77 9.60
N GLN A 52 -2.75 8.04 9.05
CA GLN A 52 -2.96 7.20 7.88
C GLN A 52 -3.14 5.75 8.33
N LEU A 53 -4.37 5.27 8.38
CA LEU A 53 -4.70 3.90 8.82
C LEU A 53 -5.02 2.99 7.64
N ASP A 54 -5.49 3.58 6.55
CA ASP A 54 -5.78 2.89 5.31
C ASP A 54 -4.56 2.93 4.41
N TRP A 55 -4.18 1.77 3.87
CA TRP A 55 -3.00 1.61 3.04
C TRP A 55 -3.31 0.77 1.81
N ALA A 56 -2.55 1.02 0.74
CA ALA A 56 -2.53 0.15 -0.42
C ALA A 56 -1.08 -0.20 -0.75
N PHE A 57 -0.79 -1.50 -0.85
CA PHE A 57 0.52 -2.05 -1.17
C PHE A 57 0.44 -2.90 -2.43
N VAL A 58 1.43 -2.74 -3.30
CA VAL A 58 1.56 -3.53 -4.52
C VAL A 58 2.87 -4.29 -4.55
N ARG A 59 2.82 -5.53 -5.03
CA ARG A 59 3.98 -6.26 -5.55
C ARG A 59 3.70 -6.54 -7.02
N LEU A 60 4.47 -5.93 -7.91
CA LEU A 60 4.36 -6.15 -9.35
C LEU A 60 5.07 -7.46 -9.74
N SER A 61 4.54 -8.14 -10.77
CA SER A 61 5.23 -9.28 -11.35
C SER A 61 6.55 -8.83 -12.02
N PRO A 62 7.60 -9.67 -12.08
CA PRO A 62 8.86 -9.35 -12.75
C PRO A 62 8.69 -8.99 -14.22
N ASN A 63 7.71 -9.59 -14.90
CA ASN A 63 7.42 -9.32 -16.31
C ASN A 63 6.79 -7.92 -16.52
N ASP A 64 6.15 -7.36 -15.50
CA ASP A 64 5.62 -6.00 -15.52
C ASP A 64 6.69 -4.94 -15.17
N ALA A 65 7.88 -5.35 -14.73
CA ALA A 65 8.95 -4.44 -14.31
C ALA A 65 9.84 -3.96 -15.48
N ASP A 66 9.96 -4.73 -16.57
CA ASP A 66 11.00 -4.56 -17.59
C ASP A 66 10.54 -3.99 -18.95
N GLY A 67 9.24 -3.67 -19.11
CA GLY A 67 8.71 -3.20 -20.42
C GLY A 67 7.71 -2.05 -20.37
N GLN A 68 6.94 -1.92 -19.30
CA GLN A 68 6.05 -0.80 -19.04
C GLN A 68 5.99 -0.59 -17.54
N GLN A 69 6.63 0.45 -17.01
CA GLN A 69 6.39 0.85 -15.62
C GLN A 69 4.91 1.24 -15.50
N VAL A 70 4.06 0.29 -15.12
CA VAL A 70 2.68 0.56 -14.76
C VAL A 70 2.73 1.39 -13.48
N GLN A 71 2.63 2.72 -13.63
CA GLN A 71 2.50 3.62 -12.50
C GLN A 71 1.08 3.47 -11.92
N LEU A 72 0.89 2.45 -11.10
CA LEU A 72 -0.28 2.38 -10.22
C LEU A 72 -0.17 3.55 -9.24
N LYS A 73 -1.16 4.43 -9.26
CA LYS A 73 -1.28 5.56 -8.34
C LYS A 73 -2.57 5.39 -7.57
N ALA A 74 -2.51 5.56 -6.27
CA ALA A 74 -3.68 5.65 -5.41
C ALA A 74 -4.02 7.12 -5.14
N LYS A 75 -5.30 7.41 -5.01
CA LYS A 75 -5.85 8.68 -4.54
C LYS A 75 -6.65 8.43 -3.27
N VAL A 76 -6.64 9.41 -2.38
CA VAL A 76 -7.45 9.42 -1.17
C VAL A 76 -8.63 10.36 -1.39
N LEU A 77 -9.83 9.87 -1.14
CA LEU A 77 -11.09 10.60 -1.28
C LEU A 77 -11.75 10.73 0.09
N ASP A 78 -11.85 11.96 0.58
CA ASP A 78 -12.57 12.25 1.81
C ASP A 78 -14.07 11.97 1.61
N THR A 79 -14.70 11.29 2.56
CA THR A 79 -16.11 10.92 2.49
C THR A 79 -16.91 11.63 3.57
N TRP A 80 -18.16 11.97 3.29
CA TRP A 80 -19.02 12.67 4.26
C TRP A 80 -19.72 11.72 5.24
N PHE A 81 -19.67 10.41 4.97
CA PHE A 81 -20.45 9.38 5.66
C PHE A 81 -19.59 8.45 6.52
N SER A 82 -18.26 8.63 6.53
CA SER A 82 -17.32 7.85 7.33
C SER A 82 -16.21 8.75 7.86
N ASP A 83 -15.72 8.40 9.03
CA ASP A 83 -14.49 8.90 9.63
C ASP A 83 -13.22 8.41 8.92
N HIS A 84 -13.36 7.48 7.97
CA HIS A 84 -12.32 7.04 7.06
C HIS A 84 -12.51 7.64 5.65
N SER A 85 -11.38 7.92 5.02
CA SER A 85 -11.29 8.31 3.61
C SER A 85 -11.11 7.08 2.73
N ALA A 86 -11.77 7.05 1.57
CA ALA A 86 -11.64 5.94 0.64
C ALA A 86 -10.33 6.03 -0.15
N ILE A 87 -9.77 4.88 -0.51
CA ILE A 87 -8.62 4.76 -1.43
C ILE A 87 -9.13 4.30 -2.79
N PHE A 88 -8.74 4.99 -3.87
CA PHE A 88 -9.07 4.68 -5.26
C PHE A 88 -7.82 4.63 -6.14
#